data_AF-A0A2V8YGL0-F1
#
_entry.id   AF-A0A2V8YGL0-F1
#
_cell.length_a   1.000
_cell.length_b   1.000
_cell.length_c   1.000
_cell.angle_alpha   90.00
_cell.angle_beta   90.00
_cell.angle_gamma   90.00
#
_symmetry.space_group_name_H-M   'P 1'
#
loop_
_entity.id
_entity.type
_entity.pdbx_description
1 polymer ?
#
loop_
_entity_poly.entity_id
_entity_poly.type
_entity_poly.pdbx_seq_one_letter_code
_entity_poly.pdbx_strand_id
1 'polypeptide(L)'
;MGSMGPRRVMTINAGLTPPAPYKLMDNPDCLLDKSDLVFIDPVGTGFSHAVGKAQDKDFWGVGPDVKSLAQFITTYISRNNRWNSPKFLIGESYGMFRNAALANYLQGRDNLYLNGIVMVSSVLDLGTISFYPGQDLAYILFLPSYAATAWFHKTLKDRPENLNTFLDEARKFARGNTRMPS
;
A
#
# COMPACT_ATOMS: atom_id res chain seq x y z
N MET A 1 11.10 -9.98 -4.58
CA MET A 1 11.11 -10.17 -3.12
C MET A 1 9.92 -9.39 -2.56
N GLY A 2 8.81 -10.08 -2.33
CA GLY A 2 7.64 -9.53 -1.62
C GLY A 2 7.35 -10.39 -0.40
N SER A 3 6.40 -9.98 0.44
CA SER A 3 5.96 -10.70 1.65
C SER A 3 5.64 -12.19 1.41
N MET A 4 5.33 -12.55 0.16
CA MET A 4 4.85 -13.87 -0.25
C MET A 4 5.92 -14.74 -0.94
N GLY A 5 7.16 -14.27 -1.06
CA GLY A 5 8.26 -15.04 -1.69
C GLY A 5 8.77 -16.17 -0.80
N PRO A 6 9.49 -17.16 -1.35
CA PRO A 6 9.95 -18.33 -0.59
C PRO A 6 11.06 -18.00 0.41
N ARG A 7 11.71 -16.85 0.23
CA ARG A 7 12.80 -16.34 1.07
C ARG A 7 12.46 -14.92 1.52
N ARG A 8 12.73 -14.62 2.78
CA ARG A 8 12.58 -13.28 3.36
C ARG A 8 13.86 -12.82 4.03
N VAL A 9 14.03 -11.51 4.15
CA VAL A 9 15.10 -10.93 4.98
C VAL A 9 14.81 -11.24 6.44
N MET A 10 15.83 -11.69 7.16
CA MET A 10 15.77 -11.84 8.61
C MET A 10 15.74 -10.44 9.22
N THR A 11 14.57 -10.03 9.69
CA THR A 11 14.38 -8.80 10.44
C THR A 11 14.41 -9.12 11.94
N ILE A 12 14.97 -8.21 12.73
CA ILE A 12 14.86 -8.25 14.19
C ILE A 12 13.51 -7.62 14.53
N ASN A 13 12.61 -8.35 15.21
CA ASN A 13 11.26 -7.84 15.53
C ASN A 13 11.33 -6.46 16.20
N ALA A 14 10.67 -5.47 15.59
CA ALA A 14 10.59 -4.07 16.00
C ALA A 14 11.95 -3.33 16.20
N GLY A 15 13.08 -3.99 15.94
CA GLY A 15 14.42 -3.43 16.05
C GLY A 15 14.96 -2.95 14.71
N LEU A 16 15.98 -2.09 14.76
CA LEU A 16 16.72 -1.67 13.57
C LEU A 16 17.36 -2.90 12.92
N THR A 17 16.97 -3.19 11.68
CA THR A 17 17.66 -4.20 10.87
C THR A 17 19.03 -3.63 10.48
N PRO A 18 20.15 -4.32 10.77
CA PRO A 18 21.48 -3.82 10.46
C PRO A 18 21.65 -3.61 8.94
N PRO A 19 22.57 -2.72 8.53
CA PRO A 19 22.85 -2.52 7.11
C PRO A 19 23.36 -3.80 6.46
N ALA A 20 23.37 -3.82 5.12
CA ALA A 20 23.85 -4.95 4.33
C ALA A 20 25.25 -5.44 4.81
N PRO A 21 25.52 -6.76 4.74
CA PRO A 21 24.77 -7.79 4.01
C PRO A 21 23.58 -8.37 4.79
N TYR A 22 22.41 -8.41 4.14
CA TYR A 22 21.19 -8.95 4.75
C TYR A 22 21.18 -10.47 4.74
N LYS A 23 20.87 -11.09 5.88
CA LYS A 23 20.67 -12.54 5.98
C LYS A 23 19.28 -12.92 5.45
N LEU A 24 19.24 -13.84 4.49
CA LEU A 24 17.99 -14.42 3.99
C LEU A 24 17.67 -15.71 4.75
N MET A 25 16.39 -15.91 5.06
CA MET A 25 15.86 -17.14 5.64
C MET A 25 14.63 -17.61 4.85
N ASP A 26 14.25 -18.87 5.02
CA ASP A 26 13.02 -19.39 4.44
C ASP A 26 11.80 -18.68 5.04
N ASN A 27 10.80 -18.47 4.18
CA ASN A 27 9.56 -17.83 4.57
C ASN A 27 8.48 -18.88 4.84
N PRO A 28 8.17 -19.21 6.11
CA PRO A 28 7.11 -20.17 6.42
C PRO A 28 5.71 -19.66 6.03
N ASP A 29 5.56 -18.34 5.83
CA ASP A 29 4.32 -17.69 5.44
C ASP A 29 4.19 -17.51 3.91
N CYS A 30 5.04 -18.19 3.15
CA CYS A 30 4.98 -18.19 1.69
C CYS A 30 3.68 -18.85 1.20
N LEU A 31 3.05 -18.27 0.19
CA LEU A 31 1.83 -18.85 -0.41
C LEU A 31 2.09 -19.74 -1.62
N LEU A 32 3.34 -19.93 -2.04
CA LEU A 32 3.67 -20.69 -3.26
C LEU A 32 3.28 -22.17 -3.18
N ASP A 33 3.09 -22.72 -1.98
CA ASP A 33 2.57 -24.09 -1.79
C ASP A 33 1.04 -24.16 -1.77
N LYS A 34 0.35 -23.01 -1.66
CA LYS A 34 -1.12 -22.91 -1.58
C LYS A 34 -1.76 -22.35 -2.85
N SER A 35 -1.05 -21.52 -3.60
CA SER A 35 -1.59 -20.84 -4.77
C SER A 35 -0.55 -20.51 -5.83
N ASP A 36 -1.04 -20.40 -7.07
CA ASP A 36 -0.29 -19.81 -8.16
C ASP A 36 -0.27 -18.28 -7.99
N LEU A 37 0.93 -17.69 -7.85
CA LEU A 37 1.11 -16.24 -7.69
C LEU A 37 1.49 -15.59 -9.02
N VAL A 38 0.71 -14.58 -9.44
CA VAL A 38 0.97 -13.79 -10.65
C VAL A 38 1.20 -12.34 -10.25
N PHE A 39 2.43 -11.86 -10.42
CA PHE A 39 2.79 -10.46 -10.19
C PHE A 39 2.67 -9.69 -11.50
N ILE A 40 1.99 -8.54 -11.45
CA ILE A 40 1.71 -7.73 -12.63
C ILE A 40 2.28 -6.34 -12.38
N ASP A 41 3.27 -5.96 -13.17
CA ASP A 41 3.78 -4.60 -13.21
C ASP A 41 2.86 -3.75 -14.11
N PRO A 42 2.19 -2.71 -13.61
CA PRO A 42 1.51 -1.73 -14.47
C PRO A 42 2.47 -1.10 -15.49
N VAL A 43 1.93 -0.61 -16.60
CA VAL A 43 2.75 0.04 -17.64
C VAL A 43 3.48 1.26 -17.09
N GLY A 44 4.80 1.32 -17.31
CA GLY A 44 5.71 2.32 -16.76
C GLY A 44 6.32 1.95 -15.41
N THR A 45 6.15 0.71 -14.94
CA THR A 45 6.76 0.21 -13.69
C THR A 45 7.50 -1.09 -13.93
N GLY A 46 8.53 -1.36 -13.13
CA GLY A 46 9.29 -2.61 -13.16
C GLY A 46 9.80 -2.93 -14.56
N PHE A 47 9.28 -4.01 -15.15
CA PHE A 47 9.63 -4.44 -16.51
C PHE A 47 8.57 -4.14 -17.58
N SER A 48 7.44 -3.55 -17.20
CA SER A 48 6.33 -3.26 -18.12
C SER A 48 6.48 -1.89 -18.76
N HIS A 49 6.68 -1.86 -20.09
CA HIS A 49 6.77 -0.62 -20.88
C HIS A 49 5.86 -0.66 -22.11
N ALA A 50 5.37 0.50 -22.51
CA ALA A 50 4.67 0.71 -23.77
C ALA A 50 5.64 0.56 -24.96
N VAL A 51 5.13 -0.01 -26.06
CA VAL A 51 5.90 -0.23 -27.29
C VAL A 51 5.17 0.35 -28.51
N GLY A 52 5.91 0.60 -29.58
CA GLY A 52 5.36 1.12 -30.83
C GLY A 52 5.12 2.63 -30.76
N LYS A 53 3.87 3.07 -30.99
CA LYS A 53 3.50 4.50 -31.02
C LYS A 53 3.05 5.04 -29.66
N ALA A 54 2.76 4.16 -28.70
CA ALA A 54 2.30 4.55 -27.37
C ALA A 54 3.50 4.86 -26.46
N GLN A 55 3.28 5.72 -25.47
CA GLN A 55 4.23 6.04 -24.41
C GLN A 55 3.66 5.58 -23.05
N ASP A 56 4.53 5.29 -22.08
CA ASP A 56 4.10 4.82 -20.75
C ASP A 56 3.05 5.74 -20.13
N LYS A 57 3.22 7.07 -20.27
CA LYS A 57 2.32 8.08 -19.75
C LYS A 57 0.88 7.98 -20.26
N ASP A 58 0.67 7.35 -21.42
CA ASP A 58 -0.65 7.17 -22.01
C ASP A 58 -1.49 6.16 -21.19
N PHE A 59 -0.87 5.42 -20.27
CA PHE A 59 -1.49 4.42 -19.42
C PHE A 59 -1.64 4.83 -17.95
N TRP A 60 -1.09 5.98 -17.51
CA TRP A 60 -1.08 6.36 -16.09
C TRP A 60 -2.41 6.89 -15.56
N GLY A 61 -3.36 7.22 -16.43
CA GLY A 61 -4.72 7.58 -16.01
C GLY A 61 -5.48 6.36 -15.47
N VAL A 62 -6.39 6.57 -14.52
CA VAL A 62 -7.16 5.49 -13.87
C VAL A 62 -7.83 4.55 -14.89
N GLY A 63 -8.49 5.11 -15.90
CA GLY A 63 -9.16 4.33 -16.94
C GLY A 63 -8.20 3.50 -17.80
N PRO A 64 -7.18 4.12 -18.44
CA PRO A 64 -6.14 3.40 -19.17
C PRO A 64 -5.39 2.34 -18.35
N ASP A 65 -5.05 2.64 -17.09
CA ASP A 65 -4.38 1.71 -16.16
C ASP A 65 -5.25 0.47 -15.97
N VAL A 66 -6.49 0.65 -15.52
CA VAL A 66 -7.46 -0.44 -15.30
C VAL A 66 -7.70 -1.26 -16.57
N LYS A 67 -7.87 -0.59 -17.72
CA LYS A 67 -8.10 -1.28 -19.00
C LYS A 67 -6.92 -2.16 -19.39
N SER A 68 -5.70 -1.65 -19.25
CA SER A 68 -4.49 -2.41 -19.62
C SER A 68 -4.29 -3.64 -18.72
N LEU A 69 -4.53 -3.49 -17.42
CA LEU A 69 -4.45 -4.57 -16.44
C LEU A 69 -5.55 -5.61 -16.67
N ALA A 70 -6.79 -5.18 -16.92
CA ALA A 70 -7.90 -6.08 -17.24
C ALA A 70 -7.58 -6.92 -18.49
N GLN A 71 -7.09 -6.27 -19.55
CA GLN A 71 -6.69 -6.96 -20.78
C GLN A 71 -5.58 -8.00 -20.51
N PHE A 72 -4.58 -7.65 -19.70
CA PHE A 72 -3.54 -8.60 -19.30
C PHE A 72 -4.12 -9.81 -18.56
N ILE A 73 -4.95 -9.57 -17.54
CA ILE A 73 -5.55 -10.61 -16.70
C ILE A 73 -6.42 -11.57 -17.54
N THR A 74 -7.32 -11.03 -18.35
CA THR A 74 -8.22 -11.82 -19.21
C THR A 74 -7.42 -12.64 -20.23
N THR A 75 -6.35 -12.06 -20.80
CA THR A 75 -5.45 -12.76 -21.72
C THR A 75 -4.68 -13.88 -21.02
N TYR A 76 -4.13 -13.62 -19.82
CA TYR A 76 -3.39 -14.60 -19.03
C TYR A 76 -4.29 -15.78 -18.66
N ILE A 77 -5.50 -15.52 -18.16
CA ILE A 77 -6.46 -16.56 -17.79
C ILE A 77 -6.81 -17.44 -18.99
N SER A 78 -7.06 -16.82 -20.14
CA SER A 78 -7.39 -17.54 -21.37
C SER A 78 -6.23 -18.39 -21.87
N ARG A 79 -5.01 -17.83 -21.92
CA ARG A 79 -3.82 -18.57 -22.40
C ARG A 79 -3.41 -19.72 -21.50
N ASN A 80 -3.73 -19.64 -20.20
CA ASN A 80 -3.37 -20.66 -19.22
C ASN A 80 -4.54 -21.58 -18.85
N ASN A 81 -5.68 -21.52 -19.56
CA ASN A 81 -6.88 -22.31 -19.29
C ASN A 81 -7.36 -22.24 -17.82
N ARG A 82 -7.33 -21.06 -17.21
CA ARG A 82 -7.68 -20.84 -15.79
C ARG A 82 -9.06 -20.25 -15.56
N TRP A 83 -9.96 -20.31 -16.55
CA TRP A 83 -11.31 -19.74 -16.45
C TRP A 83 -12.10 -20.29 -15.25
N ASN A 84 -11.94 -21.58 -14.92
CA ASN A 84 -12.61 -22.20 -13.77
C ASN A 84 -11.84 -22.12 -12.45
N SER A 85 -10.60 -21.62 -12.44
CA SER A 85 -9.81 -21.51 -11.21
C SER A 85 -10.36 -20.39 -10.31
N PRO A 86 -10.33 -20.54 -8.97
CA PRO A 86 -10.59 -19.43 -8.07
C PRO A 86 -9.60 -18.28 -8.31
N LYS A 87 -10.10 -17.03 -8.31
CA LYS A 87 -9.32 -15.82 -8.64
C LYS A 87 -9.43 -14.80 -7.51
N PHE A 88 -8.28 -14.32 -7.04
CA PHE A 88 -8.21 -13.29 -6.03
C PHE A 88 -7.30 -12.16 -6.52
N LEU A 89 -7.69 -10.91 -6.27
CA LEU A 89 -6.80 -9.77 -6.42
C LEU A 89 -6.20 -9.41 -5.07
N ILE A 90 -4.89 -9.25 -5.00
CA ILE A 90 -4.19 -8.81 -3.79
C ILE A 90 -3.50 -7.49 -4.11
N GLY A 91 -3.73 -6.47 -3.29
CA GLY A 91 -3.17 -5.13 -3.50
C GLY A 91 -2.75 -4.50 -2.19
N GLU A 92 -1.60 -3.83 -2.21
CA GLU A 92 -1.05 -3.06 -1.08
C GLU A 92 -1.13 -1.57 -1.37
N SER A 93 -1.44 -0.77 -0.34
CA SER A 93 -1.46 0.70 -0.43
C SER A 93 -2.33 1.18 -1.62
N TYR A 94 -1.78 1.94 -2.56
CA TYR A 94 -2.49 2.41 -3.76
C TYR A 94 -3.04 1.28 -4.64
N GLY A 95 -2.46 0.08 -4.58
CA GLY A 95 -2.94 -1.11 -5.27
C GLY A 95 -4.39 -1.50 -4.91
N MET A 96 -4.92 -0.95 -3.82
CA MET A 96 -6.32 -1.14 -3.42
C MET A 96 -7.33 -0.38 -4.25
N PHE A 97 -7.08 0.91 -4.51
CA PHE A 97 -7.94 1.71 -5.39
C PHE A 97 -7.99 1.08 -6.78
N ARG A 98 -6.82 0.61 -7.24
CA ARG A 98 -6.68 -0.17 -8.46
C ARG A 98 -7.51 -1.46 -8.41
N ASN A 99 -7.41 -2.26 -7.35
CA ASN A 99 -8.20 -3.50 -7.22
C ASN A 99 -9.71 -3.25 -7.28
N ALA A 100 -10.21 -2.21 -6.60
CA ALA A 100 -11.63 -1.88 -6.61
C ALA A 100 -12.11 -1.51 -8.03
N ALA A 101 -11.39 -0.61 -8.70
CA ALA A 101 -11.73 -0.18 -10.06
C ALA A 101 -11.60 -1.33 -11.07
N LEU A 102 -10.56 -2.16 -10.92
CA LEU A 102 -10.29 -3.31 -11.77
C LEU A 102 -11.32 -4.43 -11.60
N ALA A 103 -11.72 -4.74 -10.37
CA ALA A 103 -12.77 -5.72 -10.11
C ALA A 103 -14.10 -5.32 -10.77
N ASN A 104 -14.50 -4.05 -10.63
CA ASN A 104 -15.69 -3.53 -11.27
C ASN A 104 -15.59 -3.60 -12.81
N TYR A 105 -14.42 -3.29 -13.37
CA TYR A 105 -14.19 -3.38 -14.81
C TYR A 105 -14.28 -4.82 -15.31
N LEU A 106 -13.55 -5.75 -14.68
CA LEU A 106 -13.52 -7.17 -15.05
C LEU A 106 -14.92 -7.80 -15.02
N GLN A 107 -15.69 -7.51 -13.97
CA GLN A 107 -17.05 -8.02 -13.84
C GLN A 107 -17.99 -7.40 -14.87
N GLY A 108 -17.98 -6.08 -15.03
CA GLY A 108 -18.95 -5.37 -15.86
C GLY A 108 -18.66 -5.37 -17.36
N ARG A 109 -17.39 -5.53 -17.76
CA ARG A 109 -16.95 -5.49 -19.17
C ARG A 109 -16.49 -6.84 -19.69
N ASP A 110 -15.73 -7.59 -18.90
CA ASP A 110 -15.06 -8.82 -19.37
C ASP A 110 -15.81 -10.10 -18.94
N ASN A 111 -16.92 -9.98 -18.21
CA ASN A 111 -17.66 -11.10 -17.60
C ASN A 111 -16.75 -12.02 -16.77
N LEU A 112 -15.69 -11.46 -16.18
CA LEU A 112 -14.74 -12.16 -15.36
C LEU A 112 -15.00 -11.82 -13.90
N TYR A 113 -15.45 -12.84 -13.15
CA TYR A 113 -15.80 -12.72 -11.75
C TYR A 113 -14.63 -13.15 -10.86
N LEU A 114 -14.40 -12.39 -9.80
CA LEU A 114 -13.39 -12.68 -8.77
C LEU A 114 -14.05 -13.40 -7.59
N ASN A 115 -13.31 -14.30 -6.96
CA ASN A 115 -13.72 -14.99 -5.74
C ASN A 115 -13.40 -14.16 -4.47
N GLY A 116 -12.55 -13.15 -4.59
CA GLY A 116 -12.29 -12.21 -3.50
C GLY A 116 -11.24 -11.16 -3.85
N ILE A 117 -11.13 -10.16 -2.98
CA ILE A 117 -10.10 -9.13 -3.02
C ILE A 117 -9.46 -9.08 -1.63
N VAL A 118 -8.13 -9.11 -1.59
CA VAL A 118 -7.34 -8.96 -0.37
C VAL A 118 -6.65 -7.60 -0.40
N MET A 119 -6.83 -6.83 0.66
CA MET A 119 -6.33 -5.47 0.80
C MET A 119 -5.33 -5.43 1.95
N VAL A 120 -4.07 -5.09 1.67
CA VAL A 120 -2.98 -5.03 2.66
C VAL A 120 -2.57 -3.59 2.93
N SER A 121 -2.73 -3.11 4.17
CA SER A 121 -2.44 -1.72 4.58
C SER A 121 -3.40 -0.68 3.99
N SER A 122 -4.70 -0.81 4.30
CA SER A 122 -5.76 -0.04 3.65
C SER A 122 -5.92 1.38 4.16
N VAL A 123 -5.91 2.33 3.22
CA VAL A 123 -6.44 3.68 3.45
C VAL A 123 -7.81 3.74 2.75
N LEU A 124 -8.86 3.47 3.52
CA LEU A 124 -10.24 3.52 3.01
C LEU A 124 -10.78 4.95 2.93
N ASP A 125 -10.20 5.87 3.71
CA ASP A 125 -10.51 7.30 3.69
C ASP A 125 -9.24 8.10 3.42
N LEU A 126 -9.13 8.64 2.20
CA LEU A 126 -8.00 9.49 1.80
C LEU A 126 -7.89 10.75 2.66
N GLY A 127 -8.97 11.20 3.29
CA GLY A 127 -9.00 12.29 4.25
C GLY A 127 -8.13 12.09 5.49
N THR A 128 -7.76 10.84 5.77
CA THR A 128 -6.84 10.51 6.87
C THR A 128 -5.36 10.74 6.54
N ILE A 129 -5.03 10.87 5.25
CA ILE A 129 -3.65 11.03 4.76
C ILE A 129 -3.45 12.23 3.83
N SER A 130 -4.52 12.94 3.48
CA SER A 130 -4.50 14.06 2.55
C SER A 130 -4.66 15.38 3.30
N PHE A 131 -3.74 16.31 3.07
CA PHE A 131 -3.68 17.61 3.74
C PHE A 131 -4.36 18.71 2.91
N TYR A 132 -5.61 18.49 2.51
CA TYR A 132 -6.38 19.48 1.75
C TYR A 132 -6.86 20.63 2.64
N PRO A 133 -6.90 21.89 2.13
CA PRO A 133 -7.52 22.99 2.85
C PRO A 133 -8.96 22.68 3.25
N GLY A 134 -9.30 22.84 4.53
CA GLY A 134 -10.63 22.54 5.08
C GLY A 134 -10.80 21.11 5.62
N GLN A 135 -9.75 20.27 5.58
CA GLN A 135 -9.76 18.94 6.15
C GLN A 135 -8.68 18.76 7.23
N ASP A 136 -9.10 18.80 8.50
CA ASP A 136 -8.18 18.78 9.63
C ASP A 136 -7.74 17.37 10.03
N LEU A 137 -8.49 16.33 9.64
CA LEU A 137 -8.31 14.96 10.13
C LEU A 137 -6.88 14.42 9.93
N ALA A 138 -6.26 14.66 8.77
CA ALA A 138 -4.88 14.27 8.52
C ALA A 138 -3.90 14.94 9.52
N TYR A 139 -4.07 16.24 9.81
CA TYR A 139 -3.25 16.94 10.80
C TYR A 139 -3.42 16.36 12.20
N ILE A 140 -4.67 16.02 12.58
CA ILE A 140 -4.97 15.40 13.88
C ILE A 140 -4.25 14.05 14.03
N LEU A 141 -4.22 13.26 12.97
CA LEU A 141 -3.63 11.92 12.98
C LEU A 141 -2.09 11.95 12.91
N PHE A 142 -1.50 12.91 12.19
CA PHE A 142 -0.06 12.98 11.98
C PHE A 142 0.70 13.71 13.10
N LEU A 143 0.07 14.67 13.79
CA LEU A 143 0.76 15.50 14.79
C LEU A 143 1.46 14.69 15.90
N PRO A 144 0.83 13.66 16.52
CA PRO A 144 1.52 12.84 17.53
C PRO A 144 2.75 12.11 16.97
N SER A 145 2.71 11.68 15.71
CA SER A 145 3.84 11.01 15.04
C SER A 145 4.98 11.99 14.76
N TYR A 146 4.68 13.23 14.37
CA TYR A 146 5.69 14.28 14.25
C TYR A 146 6.29 14.66 15.60
N ALA A 147 5.47 14.75 16.65
CA ALA A 147 5.94 14.97 18.02
C ALA A 147 6.88 13.84 18.48
N ALA A 148 6.52 12.58 18.26
CA ALA A 148 7.37 11.43 18.56
C ALA A 148 8.72 11.49 17.83
N THR A 149 8.68 11.79 16.53
CA THR A 149 9.87 11.91 15.69
C THR A 149 10.79 13.04 16.17
N ALA A 150 10.23 14.22 16.46
CA ALA A 150 11.00 15.36 16.96
C ALA A 150 11.62 15.08 18.34
N TRP A 151 10.90 14.37 19.21
CA TRP A 151 11.40 13.92 20.50
C TRP A 151 12.56 12.92 20.35
N PHE A 152 12.41 11.94 19.47
CA PHE A 152 13.43 10.92 19.21
C PHE A 152 14.72 11.52 18.65
N HIS A 153 14.60 12.43 17.67
CA HIS A 153 15.75 13.08 17.03
C HIS A 153 16.30 14.30 17.80
N LYS A 154 15.76 14.59 19.00
CA LYS A 154 16.20 15.71 19.86
C LYS A 154 16.12 17.08 19.17
N THR A 155 15.14 17.28 18.30
CA THR A 155 14.93 18.55 17.58
C THR A 155 13.98 19.50 18.30
N LEU A 156 13.34 19.06 19.38
CA LEU A 156 12.50 19.91 20.24
C LEU A 156 13.38 20.82 21.09
N LYS A 157 13.05 22.12 21.11
CA LYS A 157 13.74 23.14 21.93
C LYS A 157 13.68 22.79 23.42
N ASP A 158 12.49 22.41 23.90
CA ASP A 158 12.22 22.06 25.30
C ASP A 158 11.76 20.59 25.37
N ARG A 159 12.67 19.67 25.07
CA ARG A 159 12.33 18.23 24.99
C ARG A 159 11.98 17.66 26.37
N PRO A 160 10.74 17.18 26.61
CA PRO A 160 10.39 16.54 27.88
C PRO A 160 11.14 15.22 28.06
N GLU A 161 11.41 14.79 29.28
CA GLU A 161 12.04 13.48 29.53
C GLU A 161 11.09 12.30 29.24
N ASN A 162 9.80 12.48 29.52
CA ASN A 162 8.79 11.44 29.36
C ASN A 162 8.09 11.57 27.99
N LEU A 163 8.44 10.66 27.06
CA LEU A 163 7.80 10.58 25.74
C LEU A 163 6.30 10.33 25.83
N ASN A 164 5.84 9.44 26.71
CA ASN A 164 4.42 9.06 26.76
C ASN A 164 3.54 10.24 27.17
N THR A 165 3.94 10.99 28.20
CA THR A 165 3.24 12.20 28.63
C THR A 165 3.19 13.24 27.50
N PHE A 166 4.31 13.45 26.82
CA PHE A 166 4.39 14.38 25.69
C PHE A 166 3.49 13.97 24.51
N LEU A 167 3.41 12.67 24.19
CA LEU A 167 2.53 12.17 23.14
C LEU A 167 1.05 12.29 23.52
N ASP A 168 0.69 12.13 24.79
CA ASP A 168 -0.67 12.34 25.26
C ASP A 168 -1.08 13.80 25.17
N GLU A 169 -0.17 14.74 25.47
CA GLU A 169 -0.38 16.16 25.25
C GLU A 169 -0.54 16.49 23.76
N ALA A 170 0.33 15.96 22.89
CA ALA A 170 0.24 16.14 21.45
C ALA A 170 -1.10 15.61 20.88
N ARG A 171 -1.59 14.46 21.37
CA ARG A 171 -2.90 13.91 21.01
C ARG A 171 -4.06 14.79 21.50
N LYS A 172 -3.99 15.32 22.71
CA LYS A 172 -5.02 16.22 23.27
C LYS A 172 -5.08 17.53 22.49
N PHE A 173 -3.91 18.09 22.16
CA PHE A 173 -3.80 19.29 21.33
C PHE A 173 -4.34 19.06 19.92
N ALA A 174 -3.92 17.98 19.28
CA ALA A 174 -4.38 17.58 17.96
C ALA A 174 -5.92 17.50 17.88
N ARG A 175 -6.57 16.97 18.92
CA ARG A 175 -8.04 16.80 18.97
C ARG A 175 -8.81 18.08 19.33
N GLY A 176 -8.13 19.23 19.51
CA GLY A 176 -8.77 20.49 19.88
C GLY A 176 -9.20 20.59 21.34
N ASN A 177 -8.76 19.66 22.21
CA ASN A 177 -9.18 19.61 23.62
C ASN A 177 -8.31 20.48 24.57
N THR A 178 -7.39 21.27 24.03
CA THR A 178 -6.66 22.29 24.78
C THR A 178 -7.20 23.67 24.42
N ARG A 179 -7.83 24.35 25.38
CA ARG A 179 -7.91 25.81 25.36
C ARG A 179 -6.49 26.34 25.18
N MET A 180 -6.27 27.16 24.15
CA MET A 180 -5.09 28.02 24.09
C MET A 180 -5.01 28.81 25.41
N PRO A 181 -3.88 28.80 26.14
CA PRO A 181 -3.67 29.81 27.17
C PRO A 181 -3.65 31.17 26.48
N SER A 182 -4.51 32.08 26.96
CA SER A 182 -4.52 33.50 26.62
C SER A 182 -3.22 34.19 27.04
#